data_AF-A0A9X9A013-F1
#
_entry.id   AF-A0A9X9A013-F1
#
_cell.length_a   1.000
_cell.length_b   1.000
_cell.length_c   1.000
_cell.angle_alpha   90.00
_cell.angle_beta   90.00
_cell.angle_gamma   90.00
#
_symmetry.space_group_name_H-M   'P 1'
#
loop_
_entity.id
_entity.type
_entity.pdbx_description
1 polymer ?
#
loop_
_entity_poly.entity_id
_entity_poly.type
_entity_poly.pdbx_seq_one_letter_code
_entity_poly.pdbx_strand_id
1 'polypeptide(L)'
;IPLNCINALILANVLNPVEVSKEEDVVYTPSKHEKKDFFSTISNSMLVGMNMVIVILAMVIGYVALTACLNGILGFFVTGLTIQKIFSIIFSPFAFLLGLSGSDAMYVAELMGIKITTNEFVAMMDLKSNLKSLQPHTVAVATTFLASFANFSTV
;
A
#
# COMPACT_ATOMS: atom_id res chain seq x y z
N ILE A 1 8.63 -7.29 -4.30
CA ILE A 1 9.20 -5.98 -4.69
C ILE A 1 9.52 -5.93 -6.19
N PRO A 2 10.35 -6.81 -6.79
CA PRO A 2 10.67 -6.71 -8.23
C PRO A 2 9.44 -6.80 -9.16
N LEU A 3 8.49 -7.69 -8.84
CA LEU A 3 7.24 -7.84 -9.59
C LEU A 3 6.40 -6.56 -9.58
N ASN A 4 6.34 -5.84 -8.45
CA ASN A 4 5.55 -4.61 -8.35
C ASN A 4 6.17 -3.47 -9.16
N CYS A 5 7.50 -3.42 -9.30
CA CYS A 5 8.16 -2.45 -10.18
C CYS A 5 7.79 -2.67 -11.66
N ILE A 6 7.85 -3.91 -12.14
CA ILE A 6 7.47 -4.25 -13.52
C ILE A 6 6.00 -3.94 -13.76
N ASN A 7 5.12 -4.34 -12.84
CA ASN A 7 3.68 -4.07 -12.92
C ASN A 7 3.40 -2.56 -12.94
N ALA A 8 4.08 -1.77 -12.10
CA ALA A 8 3.92 -0.32 -12.07
C ALA A 8 4.33 0.31 -13.40
N LEU A 9 5.43 -0.13 -14.02
CA LEU A 9 5.86 0.37 -15.33
C LEU A 9 4.87 -0.01 -16.44
N ILE A 10 4.35 -1.23 -16.44
CA ILE A 10 3.34 -1.66 -17.41
C ILE A 10 2.08 -0.83 -17.27
N LEU A 11 1.54 -0.70 -16.04
CA LEU A 11 0.32 0.07 -15.80
C LEU A 11 0.51 1.56 -16.09
N ALA A 12 1.66 2.15 -15.72
CA ALA A 12 1.96 3.54 -16.02
C ALA A 12 2.01 3.78 -17.53
N ASN A 13 2.65 2.91 -18.30
CA ASN A 13 2.70 3.03 -19.77
C ASN A 13 1.34 2.77 -20.44
N VAL A 14 0.51 1.89 -19.88
CA VAL A 14 -0.86 1.66 -20.39
C VAL A 14 -1.77 2.87 -20.12
N LEU A 15 -1.64 3.48 -18.94
CA LEU A 15 -2.47 4.63 -18.53
C LEU A 15 -2.00 5.96 -19.11
N ASN A 16 -0.68 6.15 -19.22
CA ASN A 16 -0.06 7.36 -19.74
C ASN A 16 1.23 6.99 -20.51
N PRO A 17 1.11 6.59 -21.78
CA PRO A 17 2.25 6.23 -22.61
C PRO A 17 3.26 7.38 -22.67
N VAL A 18 4.52 7.09 -22.37
CA VAL A 18 5.61 8.07 -22.45
C VAL A 18 6.38 7.85 -23.75
N GLU A 19 6.47 8.88 -24.58
CA GLU A 19 7.44 8.92 -25.68
C GLU A 19 8.69 9.63 -25.19
N VAL A 20 9.78 8.89 -25.04
CA VAL A 20 11.07 9.45 -24.63
C VAL A 20 11.81 9.94 -25.87
N SER A 21 12.09 11.23 -25.92
CA SER A 21 12.91 11.82 -27.00
C SER A 21 14.37 11.37 -26.87
N LYS A 22 15.15 11.42 -27.96
CA LYS A 22 16.57 11.01 -27.93
C LYS A 22 17.40 11.90 -27.00
N GLU A 23 16.95 13.13 -26.81
CA GLU A 23 17.55 14.13 -25.95
C GLU A 23 17.30 13.83 -24.45
N GLU A 24 16.21 13.12 -24.13
CA GLU A 24 15.85 12.70 -22.77
C GLU A 24 16.38 11.31 -22.42
N ASP A 25 16.80 10.51 -23.40
CA ASP A 25 17.44 9.21 -23.22
C ASP A 25 18.92 9.34 -22.82
N VAL A 26 19.14 9.94 -21.64
CA VAL A 26 20.47 10.18 -21.08
C VAL A 26 20.68 9.39 -19.79
N VAL A 27 21.83 8.71 -19.69
CA VAL A 27 22.25 8.06 -18.45
C VAL A 27 22.76 9.12 -17.48
N TYR A 28 21.97 9.43 -16.45
CA TYR A 28 22.37 10.39 -15.42
C TYR A 28 23.67 9.97 -14.74
N THR A 29 24.67 10.85 -14.79
CA THR A 29 25.96 10.63 -14.13
C THR A 29 26.21 11.77 -13.14
N PRO A 30 26.11 11.53 -11.82
CA PRO A 30 26.29 12.58 -10.83
C PRO A 30 27.70 13.16 -10.89
N SER A 31 27.80 14.49 -10.79
CA SER A 31 29.09 15.18 -10.82
C SER A 31 29.95 14.82 -9.60
N LYS A 32 31.28 14.98 -9.67
CA LYS A 32 32.16 14.75 -8.51
C LYS A 32 31.81 15.63 -7.30
N HIS A 33 31.21 16.79 -7.50
CA HIS A 33 30.80 17.70 -6.43
C HIS A 33 29.48 17.28 -5.75
N GLU A 34 28.64 16.51 -6.43
CA GLU A 34 27.42 15.91 -5.84
C GLU A 34 27.72 14.65 -5.02
N LYS A 35 28.89 14.04 -5.20
CA LYS A 35 29.31 12.86 -4.44
C LYS A 35 29.61 13.25 -3.00
N LYS A 36 28.64 13.00 -2.12
CA LYS A 36 28.80 13.08 -0.68
C LYS A 36 29.77 12.00 -0.19
N ASP A 37 30.54 12.32 0.85
CA ASP A 37 31.39 11.34 1.54
C ASP A 37 30.51 10.25 2.22
N PHE A 38 31.13 9.10 2.49
CA PHE A 38 30.45 7.93 3.05
C PHE A 38 29.71 8.25 4.36
N PHE A 39 30.37 8.97 5.27
CA PHE A 39 29.80 9.29 6.58
C PHE A 39 28.69 10.34 6.48
N SER A 40 28.84 11.38 5.66
CA SER A 40 27.75 12.33 5.45
C SER A 40 26.55 11.70 4.74
N THR A 41 26.76 10.73 3.86
CA THR A 41 25.67 9.98 3.21
C THR A 41 24.86 9.21 4.26
N ILE A 42 25.54 8.42 5.10
CA ILE A 42 24.89 7.66 6.18
C ILE A 42 24.15 8.59 7.15
N SER A 43 24.81 9.66 7.60
CA SER A 43 24.22 10.63 8.53
C SER A 43 22.97 11.29 7.96
N ASN A 44 23.03 11.72 6.69
CA ASN A 44 21.86 12.27 5.99
C ASN A 44 20.73 11.23 5.85
N SER A 45 21.05 9.98 5.50
CA SER A 45 20.05 8.91 5.41
C SER A 45 19.38 8.62 6.76
N MET A 46 20.12 8.70 7.88
CA MET A 46 19.56 8.56 9.22
C MET A 46 18.57 9.70 9.54
N LEU A 47 18.93 10.95 9.22
CA LEU A 47 18.05 12.11 9.42
C LEU A 47 16.79 12.03 8.56
N VAL A 48 16.92 11.65 7.28
CA VAL A 48 15.77 11.41 6.40
C VAL A 48 14.89 10.30 6.98
N GLY A 49 15.47 9.19 7.39
CA GLY A 49 14.75 8.08 8.01
C GLY A 49 13.99 8.49 9.28
N MET A 50 14.61 9.28 10.15
CA MET A 50 13.96 9.79 11.36
C MET A 50 12.73 10.63 11.04
N ASN A 51 12.85 11.55 10.08
CA ASN A 51 11.72 12.37 9.63
C ASN A 51 10.60 11.51 9.04
N MET A 52 10.95 10.52 8.19
CA MET A 52 9.96 9.60 7.62
C MET A 52 9.20 8.84 8.70
N VAL A 53 9.89 8.31 9.72
CA VAL A 53 9.24 7.58 10.83
C VAL A 53 8.23 8.45 11.57
N ILE A 54 8.59 9.70 11.92
CA ILE A 54 7.68 10.61 12.63
C ILE A 54 6.44 10.90 11.78
N VAL A 55 6.63 11.19 10.49
CA VAL A 55 5.53 11.49 9.56
C VAL A 55 4.60 10.30 9.41
N ILE A 56 5.15 9.10 9.17
CA ILE A 56 4.36 7.86 9.03
C ILE A 56 3.56 7.58 10.32
N LEU A 57 4.17 7.72 11.49
CA LEU A 57 3.47 7.52 12.77
C LEU A 57 2.30 8.48 12.93
N ALA A 58 2.51 9.77 12.67
CA ALA A 58 1.46 10.78 12.76
C ALA A 58 0.30 10.49 11.78
N MET A 59 0.62 10.13 10.54
CA MET A 59 -0.36 9.77 9.51
C MET A 59 -1.17 8.53 9.90
N VAL A 60 -0.52 7.45 10.34
CA VAL A 60 -1.20 6.21 10.74
C VAL A 60 -2.18 6.47 11.89
N ILE A 61 -1.76 7.21 12.91
CA ILE A 61 -2.65 7.58 14.04
C ILE A 61 -3.84 8.39 13.54
N GLY A 62 -3.61 9.40 12.69
CA GLY A 62 -4.66 10.25 12.14
C GLY A 62 -5.68 9.49 11.31
N TYR A 63 -5.23 8.66 10.36
CA TYR A 63 -6.11 7.90 9.48
C TYR A 63 -6.87 6.79 10.22
N VAL A 64 -6.26 6.13 11.20
CA VAL A 64 -6.96 5.15 12.06
C VAL A 64 -8.05 5.84 12.88
N ALA A 65 -7.76 7.00 13.47
CA ALA A 65 -8.74 7.77 14.24
C ALA A 65 -9.89 8.28 13.36
N LEU A 66 -9.58 8.82 12.18
CA LEU A 66 -10.59 9.27 11.22
C LEU A 66 -11.48 8.10 10.76
N THR A 67 -10.87 6.97 10.44
CA THR A 67 -11.58 5.75 10.07
C THR A 67 -12.49 5.26 11.19
N ALA A 68 -12.03 5.29 12.44
CA ALA A 68 -12.85 4.93 13.60
C ALA A 68 -14.04 5.88 13.78
N CYS A 69 -13.84 7.18 13.59
CA CYS A 69 -14.92 8.18 13.61
C CYS A 69 -15.97 7.91 12.53
N LEU A 70 -15.54 7.68 11.29
CA LEU A 70 -16.43 7.33 10.18
C LEU A 70 -17.20 6.03 10.45
N ASN A 71 -16.53 5.02 11.01
CA ASN A 71 -17.18 3.77 11.41
C ASN A 71 -18.23 3.98 12.51
N GLY A 72 -17.97 4.87 13.46
CA GLY A 72 -18.96 5.26 14.47
C GLY A 72 -20.21 5.91 13.85
N ILE A 73 -20.01 6.81 12.89
CA ILE A 73 -21.11 7.46 12.15
C ILE A 73 -21.89 6.44 11.33
N LEU A 74 -21.22 5.58 10.55
CA LEU A 74 -21.86 4.54 9.76
C LEU A 74 -22.63 3.54 10.64
N GLY A 75 -22.05 3.16 11.76
CA GLY A 75 -22.66 2.28 12.76
C GLY A 75 -23.95 2.81 13.38
N PHE A 76 -24.12 4.15 13.41
CA PHE A 76 -25.36 4.78 13.84
C PHE A 76 -26.51 4.57 12.84
N PHE A 77 -26.21 4.60 11.53
CA PHE A 77 -27.22 4.37 10.49
C PHE A 77 -27.49 2.89 10.25
N VAL A 78 -26.44 2.06 10.24
CA VAL A 78 -26.53 0.62 10.00
C VAL A 78 -25.61 -0.10 10.97
N THR A 79 -26.20 -0.88 11.87
CA THR A 79 -25.47 -1.61 12.91
C THR A 79 -24.39 -2.51 12.29
N GLY A 80 -23.13 -2.28 12.69
CA GLY A 80 -21.99 -3.08 12.25
C GLY A 80 -21.45 -2.74 10.85
N LEU A 81 -21.93 -1.68 10.21
CA LEU A 81 -21.38 -1.17 8.95
C LEU A 81 -20.07 -0.40 9.21
N THR A 82 -19.04 -0.69 8.43
CA THR A 82 -17.76 0.01 8.49
C THR A 82 -17.31 0.38 7.08
N ILE A 83 -16.45 1.39 6.97
CA ILE A 83 -15.89 1.80 5.68
C ILE A 83 -15.07 0.67 5.05
N GLN A 84 -14.39 -0.15 5.87
CA GLN A 84 -13.66 -1.33 5.42
C GLN A 84 -14.59 -2.37 4.78
N LYS A 85 -15.78 -2.60 5.35
CA LYS A 85 -16.77 -3.52 4.77
C LYS A 85 -17.34 -3.00 3.46
N ILE A 86 -17.56 -1.69 3.35
CA ILE A 86 -18.00 -1.06 2.10
C ILE A 86 -16.94 -1.30 1.01
N PHE A 87 -15.67 -0.99 1.32
CA PHE A 87 -14.58 -1.24 0.38
C PHE A 87 -14.34 -2.73 0.11
N SER A 88 -14.55 -3.62 1.09
CA SER A 88 -14.48 -5.07 0.89
C SER A 88 -15.47 -5.52 -0.17
N ILE A 89 -16.71 -5.03 -0.16
CA ILE A 89 -17.69 -5.35 -1.19
C ILE A 89 -17.23 -4.82 -2.55
N ILE A 90 -16.77 -3.56 -2.62
CA ILE A 90 -16.26 -2.95 -3.85
C ILE A 90 -15.06 -3.71 -4.40
N PHE A 91 -14.18 -4.21 -3.54
CA PHE A 91 -12.95 -4.89 -3.94
C PHE A 91 -13.11 -6.40 -4.13
N SER A 92 -14.23 -6.98 -3.67
CA SER A 92 -14.50 -8.41 -3.80
C SER A 92 -14.38 -8.93 -5.25
N PRO A 93 -14.85 -8.23 -6.31
CA PRO A 93 -14.69 -8.73 -7.67
C PRO A 93 -13.22 -8.87 -8.08
N PHE A 94 -12.35 -7.96 -7.63
CA PHE A 94 -10.92 -8.05 -7.91
C PHE A 94 -10.28 -9.22 -7.16
N ALA A 95 -10.68 -9.49 -5.92
CA ALA A 95 -10.21 -10.65 -5.19
C ALA A 95 -10.59 -11.97 -5.89
N PHE A 96 -11.79 -12.06 -6.45
CA PHE A 96 -12.18 -13.21 -7.28
C PHE A 96 -11.36 -13.33 -8.58
N LEU A 97 -11.09 -12.20 -9.26
CA LEU A 97 -10.26 -12.18 -10.47
C LEU A 97 -8.80 -12.61 -10.20
N LEU A 98 -8.33 -12.45 -8.98
CA LEU A 98 -7.02 -12.95 -8.52
C LEU A 98 -7.03 -14.45 -8.19
N GLY A 99 -8.11 -15.18 -8.50
CA GLY A 99 -8.20 -16.63 -8.32
C GLY A 99 -8.56 -17.07 -6.91
N LEU A 100 -9.07 -16.17 -6.07
CA LEU A 100 -9.60 -16.51 -4.74
C LEU A 100 -11.08 -16.86 -4.85
N SER A 101 -11.60 -17.62 -3.88
CA SER A 101 -13.01 -17.99 -3.82
C SER A 101 -13.53 -18.01 -2.39
N GLY A 102 -14.86 -17.93 -2.24
CA GLY A 102 -15.52 -18.03 -0.94
C GLY A 102 -15.02 -17.02 0.10
N SER A 103 -14.70 -17.52 1.29
CA SER A 103 -14.20 -16.73 2.43
C SER A 103 -12.85 -16.06 2.14
N ASP A 104 -11.99 -16.69 1.34
CA ASP A 104 -10.64 -16.17 1.08
C ASP A 104 -10.70 -14.92 0.20
N ALA A 105 -11.61 -14.89 -0.78
CA ALA A 105 -11.84 -13.70 -1.60
C ALA A 105 -12.38 -12.54 -0.75
N MET A 106 -13.34 -12.81 0.14
CA MET A 106 -13.91 -11.80 1.03
C MET A 106 -12.87 -11.26 2.02
N TYR A 107 -12.06 -12.15 2.58
CA TYR A 107 -10.99 -11.77 3.50
C TYR A 107 -9.93 -10.90 2.82
N VAL A 108 -9.47 -11.29 1.63
CA VAL A 108 -8.50 -10.47 0.89
C VAL A 108 -9.10 -9.13 0.47
N ALA A 109 -10.37 -9.07 0.07
CA ALA A 109 -11.04 -7.82 -0.23
C ALA A 109 -11.17 -6.92 1.01
N GLU A 110 -11.38 -7.49 2.20
CA GLU A 110 -11.33 -6.74 3.46
C GLU A 110 -9.93 -6.17 3.74
N LEU A 111 -8.86 -6.94 3.52
CA LEU A 111 -7.48 -6.43 3.61
C LEU A 111 -7.23 -5.29 2.61
N MET A 112 -7.79 -5.37 1.40
CA MET A 112 -7.75 -4.28 0.41
C MET A 112 -8.44 -3.01 0.93
N GLY A 113 -9.62 -3.18 1.54
CA GLY A 113 -10.37 -2.09 2.17
C GLY A 113 -9.60 -1.46 3.32
N ILE A 114 -9.07 -2.27 4.26
CA ILE A 114 -8.26 -1.80 5.38
C ILE A 114 -7.07 -0.98 4.88
N LYS A 115 -6.34 -1.48 3.87
CA LYS A 115 -5.17 -0.79 3.31
C LYS A 115 -5.53 0.58 2.72
N ILE A 116 -6.61 0.67 1.94
CA ILE A 116 -7.02 1.93 1.29
C ILE A 116 -7.46 2.96 2.32
N THR A 117 -8.20 2.55 3.36
CA THR A 117 -8.78 3.48 4.36
C THR A 117 -7.80 3.87 5.46
N THR A 118 -6.86 2.96 5.78
CA THR A 118 -5.87 3.17 6.83
C THR A 118 -4.47 3.17 6.23
N ASN A 119 -3.77 2.02 6.28
CA ASN A 119 -2.41 1.85 5.81
C ASN A 119 -2.08 0.34 5.66
N GLU A 120 -1.10 0.01 4.82
CA GLU A 120 -0.49 -1.31 4.67
C GLU A 120 -0.03 -1.99 5.98
N PHE A 121 0.57 -1.27 6.94
CA PHE A 121 1.01 -1.79 8.23
C PHE A 121 -0.16 -2.34 9.05
N VAL A 122 -1.31 -1.63 9.06
CA VAL A 122 -2.52 -2.08 9.77
C VAL A 122 -3.06 -3.36 9.12
N ALA A 123 -3.14 -3.38 7.79
CA ALA A 123 -3.58 -4.57 7.05
C ALA A 123 -2.61 -5.76 7.23
N MET A 124 -1.30 -5.53 7.27
CA MET A 124 -0.30 -6.57 7.51
C MET A 124 -0.38 -7.16 8.92
N MET A 125 -0.76 -6.37 9.93
CA MET A 125 -0.99 -6.87 11.29
C MET A 125 -2.18 -7.84 11.33
N ASP A 126 -3.24 -7.54 10.59
CA ASP A 126 -4.38 -8.45 10.45
C ASP A 126 -3.99 -9.75 9.74
N LEU A 127 -3.31 -9.64 8.59
CA LEU A 127 -2.82 -10.80 7.85
C LEU A 127 -1.91 -11.68 8.71
N LYS A 128 -0.98 -11.08 9.47
CA LYS A 128 -0.06 -11.79 10.37
C LYS A 128 -0.82 -12.65 11.39
N SER A 129 -1.93 -12.16 11.91
CA SER A 129 -2.73 -12.85 12.92
C SER A 129 -3.46 -14.07 12.36
N ASN A 130 -3.73 -14.07 11.05
CA ASN A 130 -4.46 -15.12 10.33
C ASN A 130 -3.57 -16.05 9.49
N LEU A 131 -2.24 -15.85 9.46
CA LEU A 131 -1.34 -16.62 8.58
C LEU A 131 -1.47 -18.14 8.68
N LYS A 132 -1.77 -18.68 9.88
CA LYS A 132 -1.84 -20.12 10.11
C LYS A 132 -3.15 -20.76 9.61
N SER A 133 -4.21 -19.98 9.43
CA SER A 133 -5.52 -20.46 8.98
C SER A 133 -5.74 -20.31 7.48
N LEU A 134 -4.87 -19.58 6.78
CA LEU A 134 -5.02 -19.25 5.37
C LEU A 134 -4.28 -20.23 4.46
N GLN A 135 -4.84 -20.46 3.27
CA GLN A 135 -4.16 -21.25 2.24
C GLN A 135 -2.92 -20.51 1.72
N PRO A 136 -1.86 -21.23 1.30
CA PRO A 136 -0.64 -20.61 0.79
C PRO A 136 -0.88 -19.64 -0.37
N HIS A 137 -1.84 -19.95 -1.26
CA HIS A 137 -2.23 -19.07 -2.36
C HIS A 137 -2.82 -17.74 -1.85
N THR A 138 -3.72 -17.79 -0.88
CA THR A 138 -4.35 -16.61 -0.26
C THR A 138 -3.32 -15.73 0.43
N VAL A 139 -2.37 -16.34 1.14
CA VAL A 139 -1.23 -15.61 1.74
C VAL A 139 -0.38 -14.95 0.66
N ALA A 140 -0.06 -15.65 -0.44
CA ALA A 140 0.73 -15.10 -1.54
C ALA A 140 0.06 -13.90 -2.21
N VAL A 141 -1.26 -13.99 -2.49
CA VAL A 141 -2.03 -12.89 -3.07
C VAL A 141 -2.08 -11.70 -2.11
N ALA A 142 -2.44 -11.92 -0.85
CA ALA A 142 -2.54 -10.87 0.16
C ALA A 142 -1.19 -10.16 0.38
N THR A 143 -0.11 -10.92 0.59
CA THR A 143 1.24 -10.34 0.79
C THR A 143 1.72 -9.55 -0.42
N THR A 144 1.46 -10.04 -1.64
CA THR A 144 1.83 -9.34 -2.88
C THR A 144 1.09 -8.01 -3.02
N PHE A 145 -0.21 -8.01 -2.75
CA PHE A 145 -1.04 -6.80 -2.80
C PHE A 145 -0.63 -5.77 -1.73
N LEU A 146 -0.43 -6.22 -0.49
CA LEU A 146 -0.07 -5.36 0.64
C LEU A 146 1.35 -4.79 0.52
N ALA A 147 2.25 -5.41 -0.25
CA ALA A 147 3.59 -4.92 -0.51
C ALA A 147 3.64 -3.72 -1.48
N SER A 148 2.82 -2.70 -1.24
CA SER A 148 2.75 -1.45 -1.98
C SER A 148 2.26 -0.30 -1.08
N PHE A 149 2.67 0.92 -1.38
CA PHE A 149 2.27 2.13 -0.62
C PHE A 149 1.02 2.83 -1.18
N ALA A 150 0.27 2.19 -2.08
CA ALA A 150 -0.92 2.81 -2.66
C ALA A 150 -2.08 2.84 -1.63
N ASN A 151 -2.28 3.98 -0.96
CA ASN A 151 -3.36 4.26 -0.01
C ASN A 151 -3.67 5.79 -0.03
N PHE A 152 -4.75 6.25 0.61
CA PHE A 152 -5.10 7.68 0.62
C PHE A 152 -4.08 8.58 1.35
N SER A 153 -3.28 8.03 2.27
CA SER A 153 -2.25 8.79 2.99
C SER A 153 -0.99 9.10 2.17
N THR A 154 -0.83 8.45 1.01
CA THR A 154 0.40 8.51 0.20
C THR A 154 0.24 9.33 -1.09
N VAL A 155 -0.97 9.83 -1.37
CA VAL A 155 -1.24 10.79 -2.46
C VAL A 155 -0.93 12.20 -1.96
#